data_AF-A0A2Z4ZVL8-F1
#
_entry.id   AF-A0A2Z4ZVL8-F1
#
_cell.length_a   1.000
_cell.length_b   1.000
_cell.length_c   1.000
_cell.angle_alpha   90.00
_cell.angle_beta   90.00
_cell.angle_gamma   90.00
#
_symmetry.space_group_name_H-M   'P 1'
#
loop_
_entity.id
_entity.type
_entity.pdbx_description
1 polymer ?
#
loop_
_entity_poly.entity_id
_entity_poly.type
_entity_poly.pdbx_seq_one_letter_code
_entity_poly.pdbx_strand_id
1 'polypeptide(L)'
;MDGRLDCSRLIKKASLAGAFFVSAIWLCGAQASCPSPGNLPQVAVQRVVDGDTLYLEGGRRIRMIGLNSPELGKRGRADEPFAVAARQRLEALVVASGGRVGVLPGKDDRDDYGRTLAHVYNAQGENLEERLIAEGLGFLVAVAPNVELVSCQQMAERHARQARVGLWKKSPVVRVEQINAPGFVLASGRVESVRRNRGGIWIELQGPVVLHIAPNLQRRFDASALDRLKGRKIEARGWVVDRARRGDSKAGQARWMLPLTDPAMLEAVL
;
A
#
# COMPACT_ATOMS: atom_id res chain seq x y z
N MET A 1 -5.91 23.04 -89.83
CA MET A 1 -5.44 24.36 -89.38
C MET A 1 -5.79 24.44 -87.91
N ASP A 2 -4.97 23.93 -87.02
CA ASP A 2 -3.67 24.41 -86.52
C ASP A 2 -3.88 24.90 -85.08
N GLY A 3 -3.02 24.48 -84.16
CA GLY A 3 -3.08 24.92 -82.76
C GLY A 3 -2.95 23.81 -81.72
N ARG A 4 -1.77 23.16 -81.65
CA ARG A 4 -1.32 22.45 -80.45
C ARG A 4 -1.13 23.44 -79.31
N LEU A 5 -1.40 23.01 -78.06
CA LEU A 5 -0.53 23.26 -76.92
C LEU A 5 -0.79 22.22 -75.83
N ASP A 6 0.26 21.45 -75.58
CA ASP A 6 0.42 20.41 -74.57
C ASP A 6 0.53 21.03 -73.18
N CYS A 7 -0.07 20.41 -72.16
CA CYS A 7 0.20 20.73 -70.77
C CYS A 7 0.09 19.48 -69.90
N SER A 8 1.22 18.78 -69.84
CA SER A 8 1.61 17.82 -68.81
C SER A 8 1.22 18.30 -67.40
N ARG A 9 0.35 17.56 -66.70
CA ARG A 9 0.22 17.62 -65.24
C ARG A 9 0.67 16.32 -64.60
N LEU A 10 1.86 16.43 -64.01
CA LEU A 10 2.52 15.51 -63.10
C LEU A 10 1.55 14.90 -62.07
N ILE A 11 1.32 13.59 -62.18
CA ILE A 11 0.85 12.75 -61.09
C ILE A 11 2.01 12.67 -60.07
N LYS A 12 1.94 13.46 -59.00
CA LYS A 12 2.82 13.29 -57.84
C LYS A 12 2.51 11.93 -57.21
N LYS A 13 3.39 10.96 -57.46
CA LYS A 13 3.43 9.68 -56.75
C LYS A 13 3.63 9.98 -55.26
N ALA A 14 2.60 9.72 -54.45
CA ALA A 14 2.75 9.73 -53.00
C ALA A 14 3.72 8.60 -52.62
N SER A 15 4.80 8.95 -51.92
CA SER A 15 5.77 7.98 -51.40
C SER A 15 5.08 7.10 -50.35
N LEU A 16 4.90 5.83 -50.65
CA LEU A 16 4.42 4.78 -49.73
C LEU A 16 5.48 4.32 -48.72
N ALA A 17 6.64 4.99 -48.64
CA ALA A 17 7.75 4.62 -47.76
C ALA A 17 7.81 5.40 -46.43
N GLY A 18 6.77 6.20 -46.10
CA GLY A 18 6.77 7.05 -44.91
C GLY A 18 5.88 6.59 -43.73
N ALA A 19 5.09 5.53 -43.89
CA ALA A 19 4.02 5.19 -42.93
C ALA A 19 4.34 4.03 -41.95
N PHE A 20 5.59 3.56 -41.89
CA PHE A 20 5.96 2.37 -41.08
C PHE A 20 6.93 2.64 -39.92
N PHE A 21 7.18 3.90 -39.54
CA PHE A 21 8.25 4.24 -38.59
C PHE A 21 7.83 5.14 -37.41
N VAL A 22 6.59 5.06 -36.93
CA VAL A 22 6.15 5.86 -35.75
C VAL A 22 5.26 5.07 -34.76
N SER A 23 5.56 3.80 -34.46
CA SER A 23 4.77 3.04 -33.47
C SER A 23 5.58 2.18 -32.50
N ALA A 24 6.83 2.57 -32.20
CA ALA A 24 7.69 1.82 -31.27
C ALA A 24 8.34 2.69 -30.18
N ILE A 25 7.74 3.83 -29.83
CA ILE A 25 8.17 4.60 -28.66
C ILE A 25 6.95 4.86 -27.79
N TRP A 26 7.13 4.63 -26.48
CA TRP A 26 6.24 4.99 -25.37
C TRP A 26 5.23 3.93 -24.90
N LEU A 27 5.76 2.84 -24.33
CA LEU A 27 5.23 2.25 -23.09
C LEU A 27 6.37 1.68 -22.24
N CYS A 28 7.47 2.43 -22.11
CA CYS A 28 8.25 2.31 -20.87
C CYS A 28 7.43 3.02 -19.79
N GLY A 29 6.37 2.35 -19.31
CA GLY A 29 5.82 2.69 -18.02
C GLY A 29 6.96 2.48 -17.04
N ALA A 30 7.60 3.57 -16.59
CA ALA A 30 8.51 3.52 -15.47
C ALA A 30 7.69 2.95 -14.31
N GLN A 31 7.80 1.64 -14.06
CA GLN A 31 7.35 1.07 -12.82
C GLN A 31 8.23 1.77 -11.78
N ALA A 32 7.61 2.64 -10.99
CA ALA A 32 8.34 3.37 -9.96
C ALA A 32 8.72 2.38 -8.87
N SER A 33 9.89 1.75 -9.06
CA SER A 33 10.49 0.84 -8.10
C SER A 33 10.84 1.61 -6.85
N CYS A 34 10.59 1.02 -5.69
CA CYS A 34 11.07 1.57 -4.44
C CYS A 34 12.61 1.67 -4.45
N PRO A 35 13.17 2.85 -4.14
CA PRO A 35 14.61 3.06 -4.27
C PRO A 35 15.38 2.17 -3.30
N SER A 36 16.42 1.52 -3.81
CA SER A 36 17.39 0.80 -2.99
C SER A 36 18.52 1.74 -2.54
N PRO A 37 18.96 1.69 -1.28
CA PRO A 37 20.09 2.50 -0.78
C PRO A 37 21.47 2.03 -1.33
N GLY A 38 21.51 1.10 -2.29
CA GLY A 38 22.72 0.54 -2.86
C GLY A 38 23.08 -0.82 -2.27
N ASN A 39 24.38 -1.07 -2.08
CA ASN A 39 24.86 -2.37 -1.59
C ASN A 39 24.50 -2.58 -0.11
N LEU A 40 23.44 -3.35 0.14
CA LEU A 40 23.08 -3.82 1.47
C LEU A 40 23.78 -5.15 1.79
N PRO A 41 24.29 -5.33 3.03
CA PRO A 41 24.78 -6.61 3.48
C PRO A 41 23.71 -7.70 3.35
N GLN A 42 24.04 -8.76 2.62
CA GLN A 42 23.13 -9.87 2.37
C GLN A 42 23.13 -10.85 3.54
N VAL A 43 21.97 -11.10 4.13
CA VAL A 43 21.79 -12.00 5.27
C VAL A 43 20.99 -13.23 4.84
N ALA A 44 21.41 -14.41 5.27
CA ALA A 44 20.70 -15.64 4.98
C ALA A 44 19.34 -15.69 5.70
N VAL A 45 18.33 -16.16 4.98
CA VAL A 45 16.97 -16.36 5.48
C VAL A 45 16.86 -17.80 5.95
N GLN A 46 16.56 -18.00 7.22
CA GLN A 46 16.31 -19.32 7.79
C GLN A 46 14.94 -19.87 7.35
N ARG A 47 13.90 -19.03 7.40
CA ARG A 47 12.55 -19.37 6.94
C ARG A 47 11.67 -18.14 6.77
N VAL A 48 10.65 -18.28 5.93
CA VAL A 48 9.54 -17.34 5.83
C VAL A 48 8.42 -17.78 6.79
N VAL A 49 7.84 -16.84 7.54
CA VAL A 49 6.77 -17.16 8.52
C VAL A 49 5.39 -17.03 7.88
N ASP A 50 5.18 -15.90 7.21
CA ASP A 50 3.94 -15.47 6.56
C ASP A 50 4.32 -14.47 5.44
N GLY A 51 3.36 -13.75 4.87
CA GLY A 51 3.61 -12.85 3.74
C GLY A 51 4.39 -11.57 4.09
N ASP A 52 4.71 -11.31 5.36
CA ASP A 52 5.42 -10.09 5.77
C ASP A 52 6.45 -10.26 6.89
N THR A 53 6.71 -11.50 7.31
CA THR A 53 7.65 -11.82 8.39
C THR A 53 8.68 -12.87 7.97
N LEU A 54 9.97 -12.55 8.18
CA LEU A 54 11.11 -13.44 7.94
C LEU A 54 11.82 -13.83 9.24
N TYR A 55 12.36 -15.03 9.30
CA TYR A 55 13.42 -15.40 10.25
C TYR A 55 14.74 -15.48 9.51
N LEU A 56 15.73 -14.74 10.00
CA LEU A 56 17.09 -14.75 9.48
C LEU A 56 17.96 -15.71 10.28
N GLU A 57 19.07 -16.14 9.68
CA GLU A 57 20.13 -16.79 10.43
C GLU A 57 20.63 -15.90 11.58
N GLY A 58 20.96 -16.52 12.71
CA GLY A 58 21.26 -15.81 13.96
C GLY A 58 20.01 -15.44 14.79
N GLY A 59 18.82 -15.92 14.43
CA GLY A 59 17.61 -15.86 15.25
C GLY A 59 16.84 -14.54 15.20
N ARG A 60 17.27 -13.59 14.35
CA ARG A 60 16.58 -12.31 14.17
C ARG A 60 15.28 -12.49 13.38
N ARG A 61 14.22 -11.83 13.84
CA ARG A 61 12.91 -11.80 13.18
C ARG A 61 12.73 -10.45 12.51
N ILE A 62 12.42 -10.43 11.22
CA ILE A 62 12.12 -9.20 10.49
C ILE A 62 10.60 -9.09 10.30
N ARG A 63 10.03 -7.95 10.63
CA ARG A 63 8.72 -7.51 10.17
C ARG A 63 8.92 -6.48 9.07
N MET A 64 8.50 -6.83 7.85
CA MET A 64 8.68 -5.98 6.69
C MET A 64 7.86 -4.69 6.82
N ILE A 65 8.48 -3.54 6.53
CA ILE A 65 7.88 -2.21 6.67
C ILE A 65 7.03 -1.87 5.45
N GLY A 66 5.83 -1.33 5.68
CA GLY A 66 4.99 -0.83 4.59
C GLY A 66 3.94 -1.82 4.09
N LEU A 67 4.03 -3.08 4.51
CA LEU A 67 3.20 -4.19 4.03
C LEU A 67 2.41 -4.82 5.18
N ASN A 68 1.13 -5.08 4.98
CA ASN A 68 0.34 -5.99 5.81
C ASN A 68 -0.21 -7.13 4.96
N SER A 69 0.33 -8.33 5.15
CA SER A 69 -0.12 -9.53 4.45
C SER A 69 -1.27 -10.23 5.21
N PRO A 70 -2.13 -10.99 4.53
CA PRO A 70 -3.13 -11.82 5.20
C PRO A 70 -2.45 -12.86 6.11
N GLU A 71 -3.01 -13.05 7.29
CA GLU A 71 -2.42 -13.91 8.33
C GLU A 71 -2.73 -15.38 8.12
N LEU A 72 -1.74 -16.23 8.42
CA LEU A 72 -1.95 -17.67 8.51
C LEU A 72 -2.70 -18.04 9.78
N GLY A 73 -3.61 -19.00 9.64
CA GLY A 73 -4.41 -19.56 10.70
C GLY A 73 -3.54 -20.17 11.80
N LYS A 74 -3.85 -19.84 13.05
CA LYS A 74 -3.17 -20.40 14.24
C LYS A 74 -4.20 -21.00 15.18
N ARG A 75 -3.84 -22.12 15.82
CA ARG A 75 -4.66 -22.83 16.82
C ARG A 75 -6.04 -23.25 16.27
N GLY A 76 -6.06 -23.87 15.09
CA GLY A 76 -7.28 -24.38 14.46
C GLY A 76 -8.14 -23.34 13.74
N ARG A 77 -7.74 -22.07 13.71
CA ARG A 77 -8.36 -21.06 12.84
C ARG A 77 -7.95 -21.28 11.38
N ALA A 78 -8.86 -21.00 10.46
CA ALA A 78 -8.57 -21.02 9.03
C ALA A 78 -7.61 -19.87 8.65
N ASP A 79 -6.88 -20.07 7.56
CA ASP A 79 -6.06 -19.03 6.94
C ASP A 79 -6.93 -17.90 6.40
N GLU A 80 -6.43 -16.67 6.48
CA GLU A 80 -7.05 -15.57 5.76
C GLU A 80 -6.89 -15.77 4.23
N PRO A 81 -7.85 -15.28 3.42
CA PRO A 81 -7.72 -15.34 1.97
C PRO A 81 -6.38 -14.78 1.49
N PHE A 82 -5.69 -15.53 0.62
CA PHE A 82 -4.34 -15.24 0.09
C PHE A 82 -3.15 -15.35 1.06
N ALA A 83 -3.34 -15.71 2.34
CA ALA A 83 -2.23 -15.84 3.29
C ALA A 83 -1.16 -16.86 2.83
N VAL A 84 -1.60 -18.03 2.37
CA VAL A 84 -0.70 -19.08 1.84
C VAL A 84 0.03 -18.60 0.58
N ALA A 85 -0.69 -17.92 -0.33
CA ALA A 85 -0.11 -17.41 -1.57
C ALA A 85 0.94 -16.32 -1.30
N ALA A 86 0.69 -15.42 -0.34
CA ALA A 86 1.63 -14.38 0.07
C ALA A 86 2.91 -14.98 0.64
N ARG A 87 2.79 -15.96 1.56
CA ARG A 87 3.95 -16.67 2.12
C ARG A 87 4.76 -17.38 1.03
N GLN A 88 4.11 -18.17 0.18
CA GLN A 88 4.78 -18.91 -0.90
C GLN A 88 5.48 -17.98 -1.88
N ARG A 89 4.88 -16.81 -2.14
CA ARG A 89 5.50 -15.83 -3.02
C ARG A 89 6.75 -15.23 -2.41
N LEU A 90 6.70 -14.87 -1.13
CA LEU A 90 7.88 -14.38 -0.40
C LEU A 90 8.98 -15.44 -0.33
N GLU A 91 8.63 -16.71 -0.10
CA GLU A 91 9.57 -17.85 -0.18
C GLU A 91 10.23 -17.93 -1.56
N ALA A 92 9.46 -17.84 -2.64
CA ALA A 92 10.00 -17.87 -3.99
C ALA A 92 10.92 -16.68 -4.29
N LEU A 93 10.61 -15.48 -3.79
CA LEU A 93 11.47 -14.30 -3.93
C LEU A 93 12.80 -14.47 -3.18
N VAL A 94 12.76 -15.04 -1.97
CA VAL A 94 13.96 -15.35 -1.19
C VAL A 94 14.81 -16.41 -1.89
N VAL A 95 14.20 -17.48 -2.40
CA VAL A 95 14.91 -18.54 -3.16
C VAL A 95 15.55 -17.97 -4.43
N ALA A 96 14.85 -17.13 -5.18
CA ALA A 96 15.38 -16.45 -6.36
C ALA A 96 16.57 -15.52 -6.02
N SER A 97 16.62 -15.02 -4.78
CA SER A 97 17.73 -14.23 -4.23
C SER A 97 18.83 -15.12 -3.60
N GLY A 98 18.88 -16.41 -3.92
CA GLY A 98 19.88 -17.35 -3.41
C GLY A 98 19.76 -17.64 -1.91
N GLY A 99 18.55 -17.51 -1.35
CA GLY A 99 18.29 -17.71 0.08
C GLY A 99 18.78 -16.56 0.97
N ARG A 100 19.17 -15.43 0.39
CA ARG A 100 19.68 -14.25 1.11
C ARG A 100 18.92 -13.00 0.74
N VAL A 101 18.86 -12.05 1.66
CA VAL A 101 18.22 -10.75 1.45
C VAL A 101 19.05 -9.61 2.05
N GLY A 102 18.98 -8.44 1.42
CA GLY A 102 19.44 -7.18 2.00
C GLY A 102 18.40 -6.66 2.99
N VAL A 103 18.88 -6.16 4.13
CA VAL A 103 18.01 -5.66 5.21
C VAL A 103 18.39 -4.22 5.51
N LEU A 104 17.42 -3.31 5.36
CA LEU A 104 17.55 -1.90 5.73
C LEU A 104 16.60 -1.59 6.89
N PRO A 105 17.09 -1.47 8.13
CA PRO A 105 16.27 -1.09 9.29
C PRO A 105 15.54 0.25 9.08
N GLY A 106 14.34 0.35 9.63
CA GLY A 106 13.61 1.61 9.70
C GLY A 106 14.22 2.61 10.69
N LYS A 107 13.63 3.80 10.77
CA LYS A 107 13.93 4.79 11.82
C LYS A 107 13.65 4.24 13.21
N ASP A 108 12.49 3.62 13.37
CA ASP A 108 12.20 2.76 14.50
C ASP A 108 12.57 1.33 14.09
N ASP A 109 13.55 0.73 14.76
CA ASP A 109 14.12 -0.54 14.33
C ASP A 109 13.44 -1.75 14.97
N ARG A 110 12.50 -1.56 15.90
CA ARG A 110 11.79 -2.64 16.61
C ARG A 110 10.31 -2.36 16.83
N ASP A 111 9.52 -3.43 16.81
CA ASP A 111 8.12 -3.40 17.25
C ASP A 111 7.94 -3.90 18.69
N ASP A 112 6.71 -3.79 19.21
CA ASP A 112 6.34 -4.24 20.56
C ASP A 112 6.53 -5.75 20.81
N TYR A 113 6.72 -6.54 19.75
CA TYR A 113 6.97 -7.98 19.80
C TYR A 113 8.47 -8.32 19.71
N GLY A 114 9.34 -7.31 19.68
CA GLY A 114 10.78 -7.43 19.56
C GLY A 114 11.26 -7.86 18.17
N ARG A 115 10.41 -7.80 17.14
CA ARG A 115 10.84 -8.02 15.75
C ARG A 115 11.55 -6.77 15.24
N THR A 116 12.58 -6.96 14.44
CA THR A 116 13.23 -5.85 13.74
C THR A 116 12.32 -5.35 12.63
N LEU A 117 12.06 -4.05 12.59
CA LEU A 117 11.36 -3.38 11.50
C LEU A 117 12.38 -3.01 10.43
N ALA A 118 12.22 -3.57 9.23
CA ALA A 118 13.14 -3.31 8.12
C ALA A 118 12.47 -3.40 6.76
N HIS A 119 13.04 -2.68 5.79
CA HIS A 119 12.82 -2.91 4.37
C HIS A 119 13.71 -4.05 3.87
N VAL A 120 13.16 -4.90 3.01
CA VAL A 120 13.85 -6.10 2.52
C VAL A 120 14.05 -6.02 1.00
N TYR A 121 15.27 -6.33 0.57
CA TYR A 121 15.68 -6.27 -0.83
C TYR A 121 16.30 -7.59 -1.27
N ASN A 122 16.13 -7.96 -2.55
CA ASN A 122 16.89 -9.07 -3.13
C ASN A 122 18.32 -8.68 -3.52
N ALA A 123 19.08 -9.62 -4.05
CA ALA A 123 20.46 -9.42 -4.52
C ALA A 123 20.59 -8.38 -5.64
N GLN A 124 19.52 -8.13 -6.40
CA GLN A 124 19.46 -7.14 -7.48
C GLN A 124 19.02 -5.75 -6.98
N GLY A 125 18.70 -5.61 -5.69
CA GLY A 125 18.22 -4.37 -5.10
C GLY A 125 16.73 -4.10 -5.32
N GLU A 126 15.94 -5.09 -5.73
CA GLU A 126 14.49 -4.96 -5.84
C GLU A 126 13.84 -5.10 -4.45
N ASN A 127 12.89 -4.22 -4.14
CA ASN A 127 12.18 -4.22 -2.87
C ASN A 127 11.10 -5.32 -2.83
N LEU A 128 11.16 -6.20 -1.81
CA LEU A 128 10.25 -7.34 -1.72
C LEU A 128 8.84 -6.92 -1.28
N GLU A 129 8.72 -5.90 -0.44
CA GLU A 129 7.41 -5.38 0.00
C GLU A 129 6.63 -4.82 -1.18
N GLU A 130 7.26 -3.96 -1.98
CA GLU A 130 6.70 -3.41 -3.22
C GLU A 130 6.22 -4.54 -4.14
N ARG A 131 7.03 -5.58 -4.32
CA ARG A 131 6.70 -6.71 -5.19
C ARG A 131 5.43 -7.43 -4.73
N LEU A 132 5.31 -7.71 -3.43
CA LEU A 132 4.14 -8.37 -2.86
C LEU A 132 2.89 -7.48 -2.95
N ILE A 133 3.03 -6.18 -2.72
CA ILE A 133 1.94 -5.21 -2.87
C ILE A 133 1.47 -5.14 -4.32
N ALA A 134 2.39 -5.05 -5.28
CA ALA A 134 2.09 -4.96 -6.71
C ALA A 134 1.36 -6.21 -7.24
N GLU A 135 1.64 -7.37 -6.66
CA GLU A 135 0.97 -8.64 -6.98
C GLU A 135 -0.36 -8.84 -6.23
N GLY A 136 -0.74 -7.87 -5.38
CA GLY A 136 -1.97 -7.90 -4.59
C GLY A 136 -1.93 -8.93 -3.46
N LEU A 137 -0.76 -9.24 -2.92
CA LEU A 137 -0.56 -10.24 -1.85
C LEU A 137 -0.42 -9.62 -0.46
N GLY A 138 -0.57 -8.30 -0.36
CA GLY A 138 -0.82 -7.61 0.89
C GLY A 138 -1.24 -6.17 0.66
N PHE A 139 -1.58 -5.50 1.75
CA PHE A 139 -2.03 -4.13 1.79
C PHE A 139 -0.88 -3.19 2.13
N LEU A 140 -0.85 -2.01 1.53
CA LEU A 140 -0.01 -0.91 2.01
C LEU A 140 -0.46 -0.49 3.42
N VAL A 141 0.50 -0.37 4.33
CA VAL A 141 0.35 0.23 5.66
C VAL A 141 1.46 1.22 5.95
N ALA A 142 1.13 2.43 6.37
CA ALA A 142 2.10 3.50 6.63
C ALA A 142 2.15 3.83 8.13
N VAL A 143 3.05 3.17 8.86
CA VAL A 143 3.23 3.37 10.32
C VAL A 143 4.42 4.30 10.55
N ALA A 144 4.13 5.54 10.96
CA ALA A 144 5.16 6.53 11.28
C ALA A 144 6.02 6.07 12.48
N PRO A 145 7.34 6.33 12.48
CA PRO A 145 8.07 7.16 11.52
C PRO A 145 8.59 6.43 10.26
N ASN A 146 8.39 5.12 10.17
CA ASN A 146 8.88 4.25 9.08
C ASN A 146 8.00 4.35 7.82
N VAL A 147 8.17 5.43 7.07
CA VAL A 147 7.29 5.81 5.95
C VAL A 147 8.06 6.25 4.71
N GLU A 148 9.36 5.98 4.66
CA GLU A 148 10.28 6.43 3.60
C GLU A 148 9.86 5.92 2.21
N LEU A 149 9.30 4.71 2.14
CA LEU A 149 8.91 4.05 0.89
C LEU A 149 7.41 4.13 0.58
N VAL A 150 6.62 4.87 1.37
CA VAL A 150 5.16 4.91 1.23
C VAL A 150 4.71 5.32 -0.17
N SER A 151 5.39 6.29 -0.81
CA SER A 151 5.02 6.78 -2.13
C SER A 151 5.07 5.68 -3.22
N CYS A 152 6.18 4.93 -3.30
CA CYS A 152 6.34 3.84 -4.28
C CYS A 152 5.44 2.64 -3.93
N GLN A 153 5.30 2.30 -2.64
CA GLN A 153 4.39 1.24 -2.21
C GLN A 153 2.92 1.57 -2.53
N GLN A 154 2.52 2.85 -2.41
CA GLN A 154 1.18 3.30 -2.80
C GLN A 154 0.97 3.22 -4.31
N MET A 155 2.00 3.51 -5.11
CA MET A 155 1.95 3.28 -6.56
C MET A 155 1.76 1.80 -6.90
N ALA A 156 2.52 0.91 -6.25
CA ALA A 156 2.40 -0.52 -6.41
C ALA A 156 0.97 -1.00 -6.08
N GLU A 157 0.39 -0.53 -4.97
CA GLU A 157 -0.97 -0.92 -4.59
C GLU A 157 -2.03 -0.38 -5.56
N ARG A 158 -1.88 0.87 -6.03
CA ARG A 158 -2.78 1.43 -7.05
C ARG A 158 -2.76 0.59 -8.32
N HIS A 159 -1.59 0.12 -8.75
CA HIS A 159 -1.48 -0.79 -9.89
C HIS A 159 -2.19 -2.12 -9.61
N ALA A 160 -1.99 -2.72 -8.44
CA ALA A 160 -2.65 -3.96 -8.06
C ALA A 160 -4.19 -3.84 -8.02
N ARG A 161 -4.70 -2.71 -7.50
CA ARG A 161 -6.13 -2.34 -7.49
C ARG A 161 -6.69 -2.23 -8.91
N GLN A 162 -6.00 -1.49 -9.79
CA GLN A 162 -6.42 -1.29 -11.19
C GLN A 162 -6.42 -2.60 -11.98
N ALA A 163 -5.39 -3.43 -11.78
CA ALA A 163 -5.26 -4.74 -12.42
C ALA A 163 -6.19 -5.81 -11.81
N ARG A 164 -6.87 -5.53 -10.68
CA ARG A 164 -7.75 -6.45 -9.95
C ARG A 164 -7.06 -7.79 -9.63
N VAL A 165 -5.81 -7.74 -9.19
CA VAL A 165 -5.01 -8.93 -8.86
C VAL A 165 -5.04 -9.25 -7.36
N GLY A 166 -4.79 -10.51 -7.02
CA GLY A 166 -4.74 -10.98 -5.63
C GLY A 166 -5.96 -10.57 -4.80
N LEU A 167 -5.70 -9.91 -3.68
CA LEU A 167 -6.68 -9.34 -2.74
C LEU A 167 -7.68 -8.38 -3.40
N TRP A 168 -7.35 -7.80 -4.56
CA TRP A 168 -8.18 -6.82 -5.27
C TRP A 168 -9.11 -7.44 -6.32
N LYS A 169 -9.10 -8.78 -6.50
CA LYS A 169 -10.06 -9.49 -7.37
C LYS A 169 -11.51 -9.22 -6.96
N LYS A 170 -11.75 -9.09 -5.65
CA LYS A 170 -12.99 -8.60 -5.05
C LYS A 170 -12.61 -7.45 -4.13
N SER A 171 -13.43 -6.41 -4.06
CA SER A 171 -13.11 -5.28 -3.19
C SER A 171 -13.05 -5.75 -1.73
N PRO A 172 -11.89 -5.56 -1.04
CA PRO A 172 -11.76 -5.88 0.38
C PRO A 172 -12.27 -4.74 1.27
N VAL A 173 -12.73 -3.63 0.67
CA VAL A 173 -13.21 -2.46 1.39
C VAL A 173 -14.56 -2.76 2.06
N VAL A 174 -14.60 -2.67 3.38
CA VAL A 174 -15.80 -2.87 4.19
C VAL A 174 -16.44 -1.54 4.55
N ARG A 175 -17.76 -1.51 4.72
CA ARG A 175 -18.42 -0.29 5.22
C ARG A 175 -18.27 -0.19 6.74
N VAL A 176 -18.14 1.02 7.25
CA VAL A 176 -17.93 1.26 8.70
C VAL A 176 -19.03 0.68 9.59
N GLU A 177 -20.27 0.54 9.11
CA GLU A 177 -21.38 -0.05 9.86
C GLU A 177 -21.24 -1.58 10.02
N GLN A 178 -20.42 -2.23 9.19
CA GLN A 178 -20.17 -3.67 9.25
C GLN A 178 -19.04 -4.03 10.23
N ILE A 179 -18.33 -3.03 10.77
CA ILE A 179 -17.21 -3.24 11.68
C ILE A 179 -17.75 -3.51 13.09
N ASN A 180 -17.51 -4.72 13.58
CA ASN A 180 -17.99 -5.20 14.89
C ASN A 180 -16.90 -5.92 15.72
N ALA A 181 -15.66 -5.94 15.24
CA ALA A 181 -14.52 -6.55 15.89
C ALA A 181 -13.25 -5.73 15.64
N PRO A 182 -12.25 -5.78 16.55
CA PRO A 182 -10.95 -5.17 16.32
C PRO A 182 -10.17 -5.94 15.25
N GLY A 183 -9.25 -5.27 14.57
CA GLY A 183 -8.43 -5.87 13.52
C GLY A 183 -8.09 -4.90 12.40
N PHE A 184 -7.25 -5.34 11.47
CA PHE A 184 -6.93 -4.57 10.28
C PHE A 184 -8.13 -4.50 9.33
N VAL A 185 -8.44 -3.32 8.81
CA VAL A 185 -9.53 -3.11 7.85
C VAL A 185 -9.14 -2.07 6.81
N LEU A 186 -9.77 -2.17 5.63
CA LEU A 186 -9.97 -1.07 4.70
C LEU A 186 -11.42 -0.64 4.83
N ALA A 187 -11.66 0.48 5.50
CA ALA A 187 -12.99 0.96 5.86
C ALA A 187 -13.42 2.11 4.95
N SER A 188 -14.65 2.05 4.45
CA SER A 188 -15.30 3.18 3.79
C SER A 188 -16.44 3.73 4.61
N GLY A 189 -16.49 5.05 4.73
CA GLY A 189 -17.53 5.78 5.47
C GLY A 189 -17.67 7.21 4.96
N ARG A 190 -18.74 7.89 5.39
CA ARG A 190 -18.92 9.32 5.13
C ARG A 190 -18.52 10.11 6.36
N VAL A 191 -17.71 11.16 6.18
CA VAL A 191 -17.27 12.02 7.28
C VAL A 191 -18.42 12.91 7.73
N GLU A 192 -18.78 12.82 9.00
CA GLU A 192 -19.77 13.67 9.65
C GLU A 192 -19.13 14.98 10.14
N SER A 193 -18.01 14.88 10.85
CA SER A 193 -17.31 16.04 11.38
C SER A 193 -15.82 15.79 11.59
N VAL A 194 -15.04 16.87 11.61
CA VAL A 194 -13.63 16.86 12.00
C VAL A 194 -13.50 17.73 13.24
N ARG A 195 -13.06 17.16 14.35
CA ARG A 195 -12.91 17.82 15.65
C ARG A 195 -11.44 17.82 16.06
N ARG A 196 -11.01 18.90 16.71
CA ARG A 196 -9.65 19.04 17.24
C ARG A 196 -9.70 19.37 18.72
N ASN A 197 -8.91 18.67 19.51
CA ASN A 197 -8.77 18.92 20.95
C ASN A 197 -7.37 18.51 21.42
N ARG A 198 -7.13 18.56 22.74
CA ARG A 198 -5.84 18.15 23.34
C ARG A 198 -5.48 16.70 23.05
N GLY A 199 -6.46 15.84 22.80
CA GLY A 199 -6.28 14.44 22.43
C GLY A 199 -6.00 14.21 20.95
N GLY A 200 -5.94 15.26 20.11
CA GLY A 200 -5.59 15.16 18.70
C GLY A 200 -6.74 15.56 17.76
N ILE A 201 -6.71 15.01 16.54
CA ILE A 201 -7.77 15.21 15.54
C ILE A 201 -8.65 13.97 15.51
N TRP A 202 -9.96 14.18 15.57
CA TRP A 202 -10.99 13.15 15.52
C TRP A 202 -11.85 13.37 14.29
N ILE A 203 -11.86 12.41 13.38
CA ILE A 203 -12.67 12.42 12.17
C ILE A 203 -13.83 11.46 12.42
N GLU A 204 -14.97 12.03 12.82
CA GLU A 204 -16.19 11.28 13.09
C GLU A 204 -16.81 10.85 11.77
N LEU A 205 -17.08 9.56 11.63
CA LEU A 205 -17.78 9.01 10.47
C LEU A 205 -19.23 8.75 10.85
N GLN A 206 -20.12 8.82 9.86
CA GLN A 206 -21.48 8.32 10.02
C GLN A 206 -21.41 6.81 10.30
N GLY A 207 -21.66 6.41 11.55
CA GLY A 207 -21.58 5.01 11.97
C GLY A 207 -20.74 4.81 13.24
N PRO A 208 -20.31 3.57 13.51
CA PRO A 208 -19.73 3.22 14.80
C PRO A 208 -18.20 3.42 14.88
N VAL A 209 -17.59 4.01 13.85
CA VAL A 209 -16.13 4.16 13.71
C VAL A 209 -15.73 5.63 13.70
N VAL A 210 -14.71 5.98 14.48
CA VAL A 210 -14.02 7.28 14.42
C VAL A 210 -12.57 7.08 13.98
N LEU A 211 -12.05 7.98 13.15
CA LEU A 211 -10.62 8.02 12.85
C LEU A 211 -9.91 8.98 13.81
N HIS A 212 -8.73 8.60 14.28
CA HIS A 212 -7.99 9.37 15.27
C HIS A 212 -6.56 9.64 14.81
N ILE A 213 -6.16 10.91 14.81
CA ILE A 213 -4.77 11.33 14.60
C ILE A 213 -4.23 11.83 15.93
N ALA A 214 -3.23 11.14 16.47
CA ALA A 214 -2.63 11.47 17.75
C ALA A 214 -1.96 12.85 17.74
N PRO A 215 -1.86 13.56 18.89
CA PRO A 215 -1.36 14.92 18.94
C PRO A 215 0.02 15.13 18.30
N ASN A 216 0.94 14.18 18.51
CA ASN A 216 2.30 14.19 17.97
C ASN A 216 2.37 13.94 16.46
N LEU A 217 1.31 13.40 15.84
CA LEU A 217 1.26 13.08 14.41
C LEU A 217 0.52 14.13 13.58
N GLN A 218 -0.18 15.08 14.22
CA GLN A 218 -1.00 16.09 13.52
C GLN A 218 -0.24 16.87 12.45
N ARG A 219 1.06 17.17 12.68
CA ARG A 219 1.91 17.91 11.73
C ARG A 219 2.16 17.17 10.42
N ARG A 220 1.91 15.85 10.37
CA ARG A 220 2.03 15.06 9.15
C ARG A 220 0.84 15.26 8.21
N PHE A 221 -0.28 15.81 8.71
CA PHE A 221 -1.53 15.95 7.95
C PHE A 221 -1.76 17.41 7.58
N ASP A 222 -2.22 17.66 6.36
CA ASP A 222 -2.72 18.98 5.95
C ASP A 222 -4.07 19.24 6.64
N ALA A 223 -4.07 20.16 7.60
CA ALA A 223 -5.27 20.53 8.35
C ALA A 223 -6.41 21.01 7.44
N SER A 224 -6.09 21.77 6.39
CA SER A 224 -7.07 22.31 5.45
C SER A 224 -7.68 21.20 4.59
N ALA A 225 -6.87 20.21 4.21
CA ALA A 225 -7.36 19.03 3.49
C ALA A 225 -8.32 18.20 4.35
N LEU A 226 -7.98 18.01 5.64
CA LEU A 226 -8.87 17.33 6.58
C LEU A 226 -10.21 18.05 6.75
N ASP A 227 -10.22 19.37 6.84
CA ASP A 227 -11.48 20.14 6.99
C ASP A 227 -12.41 19.98 5.77
N ARG A 228 -11.83 19.86 4.57
CA ARG A 228 -12.57 19.61 3.33
C ARG A 228 -13.15 18.18 3.23
N LEU A 229 -12.82 17.29 4.15
CA LEU A 229 -13.40 15.95 4.19
C LEU A 229 -14.85 15.95 4.69
N LYS A 230 -15.30 16.98 5.41
CA LYS A 230 -16.68 17.03 5.94
C LYS A 230 -17.71 16.77 4.84
N GLY A 231 -18.57 15.78 5.06
CA GLY A 231 -19.60 15.35 4.11
C GLY A 231 -19.09 14.49 2.94
N ARG A 232 -17.77 14.31 2.76
CA ARG A 232 -17.19 13.44 1.72
C ARG A 232 -17.23 11.98 2.15
N LYS A 233 -17.27 11.09 1.15
CA LYS A 233 -16.98 9.67 1.35
C LYS A 233 -15.46 9.48 1.33
N ILE A 234 -14.95 8.68 2.26
CA ILE A 234 -13.54 8.38 2.39
C ILE A 234 -13.31 6.86 2.40
N GLU A 235 -12.06 6.49 2.16
CA GLU A 235 -11.49 5.20 2.50
C GLU A 235 -10.36 5.43 3.50
N ALA A 236 -10.39 4.71 4.62
CA ALA A 236 -9.33 4.72 5.62
C ALA A 236 -8.88 3.29 5.88
N ARG A 237 -7.61 3.10 6.23
CA ARG A 237 -7.05 1.78 6.48
C ARG A 237 -6.24 1.77 7.78
N GLY A 238 -6.22 0.63 8.46
CA GLY A 238 -5.46 0.47 9.70
C GLY A 238 -6.12 -0.51 10.66
N TRP A 239 -5.62 -0.54 11.89
CA TRP A 239 -6.09 -1.46 12.93
C TRP A 239 -7.17 -0.81 13.79
N VAL A 240 -8.41 -1.27 13.63
CA VAL A 240 -9.52 -0.88 14.49
C VAL A 240 -9.31 -1.44 15.90
N VAL A 241 -9.52 -0.60 16.90
CA VAL A 241 -9.47 -0.94 18.32
C VAL A 241 -10.82 -0.64 19.01
N ASP A 242 -11.14 -1.41 20.06
CA ASP A 242 -12.34 -1.20 20.88
C ASP A 242 -12.06 -0.19 21.99
N ARG A 243 -12.67 1.00 21.93
CA ARG A 243 -12.54 2.02 22.97
C ARG A 243 -13.33 1.70 24.24
N ALA A 244 -14.40 0.90 24.15
CA ALA A 244 -15.22 0.58 25.31
C ALA A 244 -14.42 -0.22 26.35
N ARG A 245 -13.48 -1.06 25.91
CA ARG A 245 -12.60 -1.84 26.79
C ARG A 245 -11.55 -1.00 27.53
N ARG A 246 -11.33 0.24 27.12
CA ARG A 246 -10.38 1.17 27.76
C ARG A 246 -11.06 2.15 28.74
N GLY A 247 -12.38 2.07 28.92
CA GLY A 247 -13.13 2.98 29.79
C GLY A 247 -13.38 4.38 29.19
N ASP A 248 -13.01 4.59 27.91
CA ASP A 248 -12.98 5.91 27.25
C ASP A 248 -14.21 6.22 26.38
N SER A 249 -15.23 5.37 26.40
CA SER A 249 -16.43 5.55 25.56
C SER A 249 -17.56 6.19 26.36
N LYS A 250 -17.80 7.49 26.17
CA LYS A 250 -19.01 8.17 26.67
C LYS A 250 -20.22 7.82 25.79
N ALA A 251 -21.43 7.93 26.34
CA ALA A 251 -22.66 7.80 25.57
C ALA A 251 -22.65 8.77 24.37
N GLY A 252 -22.93 8.26 23.17
CA GLY A 252 -22.91 9.03 21.92
C GLY A 252 -21.55 9.12 21.20
N GLN A 253 -20.49 8.45 21.70
CA GLN A 253 -19.21 8.35 20.99
C GLN A 253 -19.10 7.03 20.22
N ALA A 254 -18.40 7.08 19.07
CA ALA A 254 -18.06 5.88 18.31
C ALA A 254 -17.24 4.88 19.17
N ARG A 255 -17.71 3.63 19.21
CA ARG A 255 -17.08 2.54 19.95
C ARG A 255 -15.74 2.15 19.33
N TRP A 256 -15.68 2.09 18.01
CA TRP A 256 -14.51 1.64 17.27
C TRP A 256 -13.65 2.83 16.88
N MET A 257 -12.35 2.71 17.08
CA MET A 257 -11.39 3.73 16.68
C MET A 257 -10.36 3.16 15.74
N LEU A 258 -10.08 3.89 14.66
CA LEU A 258 -9.02 3.57 13.72
C LEU A 258 -7.96 4.69 13.81
N PRO A 259 -6.78 4.43 14.41
CA PRO A 259 -5.71 5.40 14.49
C PRO A 259 -5.03 5.58 13.13
N LEU A 260 -4.75 6.82 12.75
CA LEU A 260 -4.04 7.20 11.53
C LEU A 260 -2.68 7.77 11.89
N THR A 261 -1.63 7.11 11.40
CA THR A 261 -0.23 7.48 11.64
C THR A 261 0.39 8.28 10.51
N ASP A 262 -0.18 8.18 9.31
CA ASP A 262 0.31 8.84 8.10
C ASP A 262 -0.85 9.19 7.14
N PRO A 263 -0.77 10.29 6.36
CA PRO A 263 -1.79 10.65 5.38
C PRO A 263 -2.10 9.57 4.34
N ALA A 264 -1.13 8.72 3.98
CA ALA A 264 -1.37 7.62 3.03
C ALA A 264 -2.40 6.58 3.54
N MET A 265 -2.76 6.63 4.81
CA MET A 265 -3.78 5.76 5.42
C MET A 265 -5.22 6.30 5.24
N LEU A 266 -5.40 7.48 4.62
CA LEU A 266 -6.69 8.13 4.43
C LEU A 266 -6.80 8.75 3.04
N GLU A 267 -7.80 8.32 2.27
CA GLU A 267 -8.05 8.81 0.91
C GLU A 267 -9.51 9.27 0.77
N ALA A 268 -9.74 10.39 0.07
CA ALA A 268 -11.09 10.78 -0.32
C ALA A 268 -11.53 9.97 -1.54
N VAL A 269 -12.73 9.39 -1.48
CA VAL A 269 -13.34 8.71 -2.63
C VAL A 269 -14.03 9.79 -3.47
N LEU A 270 -13.62 9.89 -4.75
CA LEU A 270 -14.23 10.80 -5.72
C LEU A 270 -15.70 10.44 -5.99
#